data_AF-A0A524IJS7-F1
#
_entry.id   AF-A0A524IJS7-F1
#
_cell.length_a   1.000
_cell.length_b   1.000
_cell.length_c   1.000
_cell.angle_alpha   90.00
_cell.angle_beta   90.00
_cell.angle_gamma   90.00
#
_symmetry.space_group_name_H-M   'P 1'
#
loop_
_entity.id
_entity.type
_entity.pdbx_description
1 polymer ?
#
loop_
_entity_poly.entity_id
_entity_poly.type
_entity_poly.pdbx_seq_one_letter_code
_entity_poly.pdbx_strand_id
1 'polypeptide(L)'
;MKKIRVSTGIYWVEIPEAELFILCGCPADSVKHLMKSGLITSREKDGKTFESGPNAVLLSDLALQNQRFSNLAEFPVLQMLYRQGMAIPGHPNNTGVKPMIIGLEEQVKSQAEYIYLGNYGLASLEEIMAAGIP
;
A
#
# COMPACT_ATOMS: atom_id res chain seq x y z
N MET A 1 -4.33 -8.65 -18.86
CA MET A 1 -3.80 -9.06 -17.52
C MET A 1 -2.44 -9.78 -17.60
N LYS A 2 -1.44 -9.37 -16.79
CA LYS A 2 -0.14 -10.06 -16.61
C LYS A 2 0.17 -10.23 -15.12
N LYS A 3 0.75 -11.38 -14.74
CA LYS A 3 1.21 -11.68 -13.37
C LYS A 3 2.72 -11.83 -13.34
N ILE A 4 3.39 -11.18 -12.38
CA ILE A 4 4.84 -11.20 -12.20
C ILE A 4 5.14 -11.63 -10.76
N ARG A 5 6.05 -12.60 -10.59
CA ARG A 5 6.58 -12.93 -9.26
C ARG A 5 7.66 -11.92 -8.90
N VAL A 6 7.49 -11.21 -7.79
CA VAL A 6 8.41 -10.16 -7.34
C VAL A 6 9.38 -10.72 -6.29
N SER A 7 8.86 -11.47 -5.33
CA SER A 7 9.62 -12.13 -4.27
C SER A 7 8.85 -13.35 -3.77
N THR A 8 9.32 -14.00 -2.71
CA THR A 8 8.54 -15.03 -2.01
C THR A 8 7.33 -14.38 -1.35
N GLY A 9 6.13 -14.85 -1.71
CA GLY A 9 4.87 -14.33 -1.18
C GLY A 9 4.44 -12.97 -1.74
N ILE A 10 5.18 -12.41 -2.72
CA ILE A 10 4.87 -11.11 -3.33
C ILE A 10 4.71 -11.30 -4.83
N TYR A 11 3.53 -10.94 -5.34
CA TYR A 11 3.22 -10.92 -6.77
C TYR A 11 2.71 -9.54 -7.18
N TRP A 12 2.93 -9.24 -8.45
CA TRP A 12 2.37 -8.09 -9.13
C TRP A 12 1.36 -8.59 -10.16
N VAL A 13 0.19 -7.98 -10.21
CA VAL A 13 -0.81 -8.23 -11.26
C VAL A 13 -1.17 -6.90 -11.92
N GLU A 14 -1.02 -6.82 -13.23
CA GLU A 14 -1.40 -5.64 -14.01
C GLU A 14 -2.53 -5.97 -14.98
N ILE A 15 -3.49 -5.05 -15.04
CA ILE A 15 -4.62 -5.03 -15.96
C ILE A 15 -4.67 -3.61 -16.55
N PRO A 16 -3.77 -3.28 -17.51
CA PRO A 16 -3.65 -1.93 -18.05
C PRO A 16 -4.95 -1.39 -18.65
N GLU A 17 -5.76 -2.26 -19.26
CA GLU A 17 -7.07 -1.93 -19.83
C GLU A 17 -8.08 -1.40 -18.80
N ALA A 18 -7.85 -1.66 -17.51
CA ALA A 18 -8.65 -1.15 -16.39
C ALA A 18 -7.86 -0.18 -15.50
N GLU A 19 -6.66 0.25 -15.93
CA GLU A 19 -5.72 1.05 -15.15
C GLU A 19 -5.46 0.46 -13.75
N LEU A 20 -5.44 -0.87 -13.60
CA LEU A 20 -5.33 -1.54 -12.31
C LEU A 20 -3.99 -2.27 -12.17
N PHE A 21 -3.25 -1.91 -11.13
CA PHE A 21 -1.92 -2.43 -10.83
C PHE A 21 -1.87 -2.86 -9.37
N ILE A 22 -1.86 -4.18 -9.16
CA ILE A 22 -2.12 -4.81 -7.87
C ILE A 22 -0.83 -5.35 -7.29
N LEU A 23 -0.49 -4.91 -6.08
CA LEU A 23 0.48 -5.57 -5.21
C LEU A 23 -0.23 -6.70 -4.44
N CYS A 24 0.04 -7.95 -4.78
CA CYS A 24 -0.46 -9.11 -4.06
C CYS A 24 0.55 -9.55 -2.99
N GLY A 25 0.18 -9.39 -1.73
CA GLY A 25 1.05 -9.60 -0.57
C GLY A 25 1.93 -8.38 -0.28
N CYS A 26 1.79 -7.81 0.92
CA CYS A 26 2.47 -6.58 1.32
C CYS A 26 3.25 -6.74 2.65
N PRO A 27 4.28 -7.60 2.71
CA PRO A 27 5.20 -7.58 3.84
C PRO A 27 5.96 -6.24 3.87
N ALA A 28 6.62 -5.96 5.01
CA ALA A 28 7.30 -4.67 5.28
C ALA A 28 8.18 -4.14 4.12
N ASP A 29 8.92 -5.01 3.46
CA ASP A 29 9.89 -4.64 2.41
C ASP A 29 9.32 -4.71 0.97
N SER A 30 8.00 -4.85 0.82
CA SER A 30 7.34 -4.99 -0.50
C SER A 30 7.69 -3.87 -1.48
N VAL A 31 7.69 -2.61 -1.03
CA VAL A 31 8.08 -1.45 -1.86
C VAL A 31 9.53 -1.58 -2.36
N LYS A 32 10.47 -1.99 -1.50
CA LYS A 32 11.88 -2.19 -1.89
C LYS A 32 12.02 -3.30 -2.93
N HIS A 33 11.26 -4.38 -2.79
CA HIS A 33 11.25 -5.46 -3.77
C HIS A 33 10.68 -5.01 -5.12
N LEU A 34 9.63 -4.18 -5.12
CA LEU A 34 9.09 -3.58 -6.34
C LEU A 34 10.09 -2.62 -7.02
N MET A 35 10.82 -1.82 -6.25
CA MET A 35 11.90 -0.97 -6.76
C MET A 35 13.02 -1.81 -7.39
N LYS A 36 13.50 -2.84 -6.70
CA LYS A 36 14.56 -3.73 -7.20
C LYS A 36 14.16 -4.48 -8.48
N SER A 37 12.87 -4.76 -8.65
CA SER A 37 12.33 -5.41 -9.85
C SER A 37 11.98 -4.44 -10.99
N GLY A 38 12.17 -3.13 -10.79
CA GLY A 38 11.88 -2.09 -11.79
C GLY A 38 10.38 -1.79 -11.97
N LEU A 39 9.51 -2.32 -11.11
CA LEU A 39 8.06 -2.05 -11.12
C LEU A 39 7.72 -0.72 -10.45
N ILE A 40 8.55 -0.27 -9.50
CA ILE A 40 8.57 1.10 -9.02
C ILE A 40 9.83 1.75 -9.59
N THR A 41 9.63 2.74 -10.46
CA THR A 41 10.71 3.54 -11.05
C THR A 41 10.29 5.00 -11.22
N SER A 42 11.27 5.89 -11.29
CA SER A 42 11.07 7.32 -11.52
C SER A 42 10.45 7.57 -12.90
N ARG A 43 9.49 8.50 -12.95
CA ARG A 43 8.74 8.96 -14.11
C ARG A 43 8.68 10.47 -14.10
N GLU A 44 8.48 11.06 -15.27
CA GLU A 44 8.30 12.50 -15.42
C GLU A 44 7.05 12.76 -16.28
N LYS A 45 6.21 13.69 -15.83
CA LYS A 45 5.03 14.16 -16.57
C LYS A 45 4.76 15.61 -16.17
N ASP A 46 4.50 16.47 -17.14
CA ASP A 46 4.18 17.89 -16.93
C ASP A 46 5.24 18.61 -16.05
N GLY A 47 6.52 18.27 -16.23
CA GLY A 47 7.64 18.82 -15.47
C GLY A 47 7.71 18.39 -14.00
N LYS A 48 6.92 17.39 -13.57
CA LYS A 48 6.96 16.81 -12.22
C LYS A 48 7.54 15.40 -12.24
N THR A 49 8.51 15.14 -11.37
CA THR A 49 9.07 13.80 -11.14
C THR A 49 8.26 13.06 -10.07
N PHE A 50 7.87 11.83 -10.36
CA PHE A 50 7.14 10.95 -9.44
C PHE A 50 7.50 9.49 -9.69
N GLU A 51 7.04 8.58 -8.84
CA GLU A 51 7.27 7.14 -9.00
C GLU A 51 6.08 6.45 -9.69
N SER A 52 6.37 5.43 -10.49
CA SER A 52 5.38 4.41 -10.84
C SER A 52 5.14 3.46 -9.67
N GLY A 53 4.10 2.63 -9.74
CA GLY A 53 3.84 1.62 -8.72
C GLY A 53 2.43 1.07 -8.77
N PRO A 54 2.05 0.29 -7.74
CA PRO A 54 0.70 -0.26 -7.65
C PRO A 54 -0.30 0.85 -7.34
N ASN A 55 -1.58 0.65 -7.61
CA ASN A 55 -2.67 1.48 -7.10
C ASN A 55 -3.69 0.68 -6.27
N ALA A 56 -3.45 -0.64 -6.15
CA ALA A 56 -4.20 -1.53 -5.28
C ALA A 56 -3.26 -2.47 -4.52
N VAL A 57 -3.66 -2.85 -3.31
CA VAL A 57 -3.00 -3.89 -2.51
C VAL A 57 -4.00 -5.00 -2.23
N LEU A 58 -3.68 -6.23 -2.65
CA LEU A 58 -4.40 -7.44 -2.26
C LEU A 58 -3.70 -8.05 -1.04
N LEU A 59 -4.40 -8.01 0.09
CA LEU A 59 -3.92 -8.51 1.38
C LEU A 59 -3.84 -10.04 1.41
N SER A 60 -2.95 -10.55 2.25
CA SER A 60 -2.97 -11.93 2.70
C SER A 60 -4.18 -12.18 3.60
N ASP A 61 -4.87 -13.31 3.42
CA ASP A 61 -5.96 -13.73 4.31
C ASP A 61 -5.45 -14.04 5.73
N LEU A 62 -4.21 -14.51 5.84
CA LEU A 62 -3.56 -14.77 7.12
C LEU A 62 -2.91 -13.50 7.66
N ALA A 63 -3.27 -13.07 8.87
CA ALA A 63 -2.66 -11.90 9.52
C ALA A 63 -1.17 -12.10 9.86
N LEU A 64 -0.77 -13.33 10.22
CA LEU A 64 0.58 -13.70 10.64
C LEU A 64 1.07 -14.93 9.88
N GLN A 65 2.32 -14.90 9.46
CA GLN A 65 3.02 -16.04 8.86
C GLN A 65 4.47 -16.07 9.36
N ASN A 66 4.94 -17.23 9.81
CA ASN A 66 6.29 -17.39 10.37
C ASN A 66 6.62 -16.33 11.45
N GLN A 67 5.65 -16.06 12.34
CA GLN A 67 5.78 -15.06 13.42
C GLN A 67 5.99 -13.61 12.94
N ARG A 68 5.70 -13.32 11.67
CA ARG A 68 5.76 -11.96 11.09
C ARG A 68 4.39 -11.56 10.58
N PHE A 69 4.10 -10.26 10.61
CA PHE A 69 2.89 -9.72 9.99
C PHE A 69 2.91 -9.97 8.48
N SER A 70 1.83 -10.55 7.95
CA SER A 70 1.68 -10.75 6.51
C SER A 70 1.34 -9.46 5.78
N ASN A 71 0.63 -8.56 6.45
CA ASN A 71 0.06 -7.34 5.90
C ASN A 71 0.60 -6.11 6.61
N LEU A 72 1.39 -5.30 5.91
CA LEU A 72 1.86 -3.98 6.33
C LEU A 72 1.64 -2.99 5.19
N ALA A 73 0.35 -2.71 4.91
CA ALA A 73 -0.07 -1.94 3.74
C ALA A 73 0.23 -0.44 3.82
N GLU A 74 0.58 0.09 4.99
CA GLU A 74 0.95 1.49 5.17
C GLU A 74 2.06 1.94 4.22
N PHE A 75 3.14 1.15 4.10
CA PHE A 75 4.27 1.51 3.23
C PHE A 75 3.89 1.67 1.75
N PRO A 76 3.23 0.69 1.10
CA PRO A 76 2.78 0.87 -0.28
C PRO A 76 1.70 1.95 -0.40
N VAL A 77 0.80 2.14 0.58
CA VAL A 77 -0.19 3.22 0.55
C VAL A 77 0.46 4.60 0.60
N LEU A 78 1.45 4.82 1.49
CA LEU A 78 2.20 6.07 1.54
C LEU A 78 2.99 6.32 0.25
N GLN A 79 3.55 5.26 -0.35
CA GLN A 79 4.21 5.35 -1.64
C GLN A 79 3.24 5.81 -2.74
N MET A 80 2.02 5.25 -2.79
CA MET A 80 0.96 5.69 -3.71
C MET A 80 0.56 7.16 -3.50
N LEU A 81 0.27 7.54 -2.25
CA LEU A 81 -0.21 8.88 -1.92
C LEU A 81 0.83 9.95 -2.24
N TYR A 82 2.10 9.73 -1.84
CA TYR A 82 3.12 10.78 -1.85
C TYR A 82 4.19 10.61 -2.93
N ARG A 83 4.63 9.38 -3.23
CA ARG A 83 5.69 9.16 -4.23
C ARG A 83 5.12 9.07 -5.64
N GLN A 84 3.95 8.46 -5.81
CA GLN A 84 3.22 8.51 -7.09
C GLN A 84 2.39 9.80 -7.22
N GLY A 85 2.16 10.49 -6.11
CA GLY A 85 1.51 11.81 -6.08
C GLY A 85 -0.02 11.78 -6.15
N MET A 86 -0.66 10.67 -5.76
CA MET A 86 -2.12 10.56 -5.74
C MET A 86 -2.80 11.53 -4.76
N ALA A 87 -2.11 11.97 -3.71
CA ALA A 87 -2.63 12.91 -2.71
C ALA A 87 -2.08 14.34 -2.85
N ILE A 88 -1.22 14.60 -3.83
CA ILE A 88 -0.55 15.90 -3.98
C ILE A 88 -1.43 16.85 -4.80
N PRO A 89 -1.86 18.01 -4.27
CA PRO A 89 -2.70 18.95 -5.02
C PRO A 89 -2.06 19.39 -6.34
N GLY A 90 -2.85 19.37 -7.43
CA GLY A 90 -2.41 19.74 -8.77
C GLY A 90 -1.35 18.81 -9.37
N HIS A 91 -1.12 17.62 -8.79
CA HIS A 91 -0.23 16.61 -9.37
C HIS A 91 -0.93 15.86 -10.51
N PRO A 92 -0.25 15.50 -11.61
CA PRO A 92 -0.85 14.80 -12.75
C PRO A 92 -1.53 13.46 -12.39
N ASN A 93 -1.11 12.82 -11.31
CA ASN A 93 -1.67 11.55 -10.81
C ASN A 93 -2.70 11.72 -9.69
N ASN A 94 -2.97 12.95 -9.27
CA ASN A 94 -4.07 13.21 -8.34
C ASN A 94 -5.37 13.37 -9.14
N THR A 95 -5.98 12.24 -9.47
CA THR A 95 -7.24 12.15 -10.24
C THR A 95 -8.49 12.10 -9.35
N GLY A 96 -8.31 12.22 -8.03
CA GLY A 96 -9.37 11.99 -7.03
C GLY A 96 -9.57 10.51 -6.66
N VAL A 97 -8.96 9.58 -7.38
CA VAL A 97 -8.94 8.15 -7.02
C VAL A 97 -7.99 7.92 -5.84
N LYS A 98 -8.41 7.08 -4.89
CA LYS A 98 -7.61 6.71 -3.71
C LYS A 98 -7.00 5.31 -3.88
N PRO A 99 -5.89 5.01 -3.19
CA PRO A 99 -5.37 3.65 -3.06
C PRO A 99 -6.46 2.65 -2.66
N MET A 100 -6.49 1.49 -3.32
CA MET A 100 -7.45 0.43 -3.00
C MET A 100 -6.82 -0.65 -2.12
N ILE A 101 -7.49 -1.02 -1.03
CA ILE A 101 -7.14 -2.18 -0.21
C ILE A 101 -8.19 -3.26 -0.44
N ILE A 102 -7.75 -4.45 -0.83
CA ILE A 102 -8.60 -5.57 -1.24
C ILE A 102 -8.25 -6.78 -0.36
N GLY A 103 -9.24 -7.52 0.11
CA GLY A 103 -9.05 -8.74 0.89
C GLY A 103 -10.29 -9.11 1.68
N LEU A 104 -10.15 -10.05 2.61
CA LEU A 104 -11.18 -10.34 3.60
C LEU A 104 -11.52 -9.09 4.42
N GLU A 105 -12.81 -8.93 4.75
CA GLU A 105 -13.31 -7.74 5.45
C GLU A 105 -12.53 -7.44 6.74
N GLU A 106 -12.22 -8.48 7.53
CA GLU A 106 -11.44 -8.35 8.76
C GLU A 106 -10.01 -7.82 8.51
N GLN A 107 -9.35 -8.28 7.44
CA GLN A 107 -8.00 -7.84 7.09
C GLN A 107 -8.02 -6.40 6.58
N VAL A 108 -9.03 -6.03 5.79
CA VAL A 108 -9.22 -4.67 5.29
C VAL A 108 -9.47 -3.70 6.46
N LYS A 109 -10.38 -4.05 7.39
CA LYS A 109 -10.65 -3.24 8.59
C LYS A 109 -9.41 -3.09 9.47
N SER A 110 -8.72 -4.19 9.74
CA SER A 110 -7.50 -4.17 10.54
C SER A 110 -6.40 -3.29 9.91
N GLN A 111 -6.19 -3.37 8.59
CA GLN A 111 -5.20 -2.51 7.92
C GLN A 111 -5.64 -1.04 7.86
N ALA A 112 -6.94 -0.77 7.70
CA ALA A 112 -7.45 0.61 7.73
C ALA A 112 -7.25 1.25 9.11
N GLU A 113 -7.54 0.50 10.18
CA GLU A 113 -7.31 0.94 11.56
C GLU A 113 -5.81 1.11 11.84
N TYR A 114 -4.97 0.15 11.45
CA TYR A 114 -3.51 0.24 11.57
C TYR A 114 -2.95 1.50 10.89
N ILE A 115 -3.38 1.79 9.65
CA ILE A 115 -2.96 2.99 8.92
C ILE A 115 -3.48 4.27 9.60
N TYR A 116 -4.73 4.26 10.08
CA TYR A 116 -5.31 5.41 10.76
C TYR A 116 -4.54 5.74 12.05
N LEU A 117 -4.32 4.74 12.90
CA LEU A 117 -3.57 4.90 14.14
C LEU A 117 -2.11 5.26 13.89
N GLY A 118 -1.49 4.70 12.85
CA GLY A 118 -0.12 5.09 12.45
C GLY A 118 -0.04 6.57 12.05
N ASN A 119 -1.08 7.10 11.41
CA ASN A 119 -1.11 8.48 10.93
C ASN A 119 -1.50 9.50 12.01
N TYR A 120 -2.46 9.17 12.89
CA TYR A 120 -3.01 10.10 13.88
C TYR A 120 -2.58 9.85 15.32
N GLY A 121 -1.95 8.70 15.59
CA GLY A 121 -1.64 8.25 16.94
C GLY A 121 -2.89 7.95 17.76
N LEU A 122 -2.68 7.78 19.07
CA LEU A 122 -3.74 7.71 20.07
C LEU A 122 -3.89 9.13 20.67
N ALA A 123 -5.06 9.74 20.49
CA ALA A 123 -5.28 11.15 20.80
C ALA A 123 -6.04 11.36 22.12
N SER A 124 -6.57 10.30 22.74
CA SER A 124 -7.29 10.36 24.01
C SER A 124 -6.75 9.37 25.04
N LEU A 125 -6.98 9.65 26.33
CA LEU A 125 -6.63 8.75 27.42
C LEU A 125 -7.42 7.43 27.29
N GLU A 126 -8.67 7.52 26.87
CA GLU A 126 -9.54 6.38 26.61
C GLU A 126 -8.96 5.46 25.53
N GLU A 127 -8.47 6.02 24.41
CA GLU A 127 -7.81 5.26 23.35
C GLU A 127 -6.51 4.60 23.84
N ILE A 128 -5.70 5.31 24.64
CA ILE A 128 -4.47 4.78 25.22
C ILE A 128 -4.77 3.60 26.15
N MET A 129 -5.75 3.75 27.04
CA MET A 129 -6.17 2.69 27.96
C MET A 129 -6.76 1.49 27.20
N ALA A 130 -7.57 1.73 26.17
CA ALA A 130 -8.16 0.69 25.34
C ALA A 130 -7.12 -0.11 24.54
N ALA A 131 -6.00 0.53 24.18
CA ALA A 131 -4.87 -0.13 23.52
C ALA A 131 -4.04 -1.03 24.45
N GLY A 132 -4.37 -1.09 25.74
CA GLY A 132 -3.65 -1.91 26.73
C GLY A 132 -2.26 -1.36 27.07
N ILE A 133 -2.03 -0.07 26.83
CA ILE A 133 -0.82 0.63 27.26
C ILE A 133 -1.00 0.97 28.75
N PRO A 134 -0.13 0.46 29.65
CA PRO A 134 -0.26 0.66 31.10
C PRO A 134 0.03 2.10 31.54
#